data_AF-A0A9Q4D008-F1
#
_entry.id   AF-A0A9Q4D008-F1
#
_cell.length_a   1.000
_cell.length_b   1.000
_cell.length_c   1.000
_cell.angle_alpha   90.00
_cell.angle_beta   90.00
_cell.angle_gamma   90.00
#
_symmetry.space_group_name_H-M   'P 1'
#
loop_
_entity.id
_entity.type
_entity.pdbx_description
1 polymer ?
#
loop_
_entity_poly.entity_id
_entity_poly.type
_entity_poly.pdbx_seq_one_letter_code
_entity_poly.pdbx_strand_id
1 'polypeptide(L)'
;AVGVTPRIAHEAVEWETQIAFVGAGLGVGLLPRLAPLRSAENVIRLRLTGRGRPARRIVAAVRRGSITSPLIQESLGILRVSADRILAGRPEDDL
;
A
#
# COMPACT_ATOMS: atom_id res chain seq x y z
N ALA A 1 21.23 12.81 -0.45
CA ALA A 1 20.02 13.63 -0.24
C ALA A 1 19.98 14.01 1.24
N VAL A 2 19.79 15.29 1.53
CA VAL A 2 19.53 15.79 2.89
C VAL A 2 18.07 15.47 3.20
N GLY A 3 17.80 14.78 4.31
CA GLY A 3 16.44 14.42 4.70
C GLY A 3 15.61 15.66 5.07
N VAL A 4 14.32 15.66 4.73
CA VAL A 4 13.35 16.66 5.19
C VAL A 4 12.47 16.01 6.24
N THR A 5 12.34 16.64 7.41
CA THR A 5 11.35 16.24 8.42
C THR A 5 10.05 17.00 8.15
N PRO A 6 8.96 16.33 7.74
CA PRO A 6 7.70 17.00 7.47
C PRO A 6 7.07 17.51 8.77
N ARG A 7 6.35 18.63 8.70
CA ARG A 7 5.45 19.06 9.77
C ARG A 7 4.16 18.26 9.67
N ILE A 8 3.83 17.50 10.70
CA ILE A 8 2.59 16.73 10.77
C ILE A 8 1.45 17.68 11.13
N ALA A 9 0.53 17.91 10.19
CA ALA A 9 -0.65 18.77 10.41
C ALA A 9 -1.88 17.96 10.85
N HIS A 10 -1.98 16.71 10.39
CA HIS A 10 -3.09 15.81 10.65
C HIS A 10 -2.58 14.37 10.80
N GLU A 11 -3.23 13.59 11.66
CA GLU A 11 -3.01 12.16 11.81
C GLU A 11 -4.35 11.44 11.62
N ALA A 12 -4.33 10.36 10.84
CA ALA A 12 -5.48 9.51 10.58
C ALA A 12 -5.02 8.06 10.52
N VAL A 13 -5.88 7.15 10.95
CA VAL A 13 -5.61 5.69 10.90
C VAL A 13 -6.17 5.10 9.61
N GLU A 14 -7.34 5.59 9.17
CA GLU A 14 -8.01 5.14 7.97
C GLU A 14 -7.47 5.84 6.71
N TRP A 15 -7.28 5.08 5.64
CA TRP A 15 -6.76 5.63 4.38
C TRP A 15 -7.75 6.58 3.72
N GLU A 16 -9.04 6.24 3.78
CA GLU A 16 -10.14 7.02 3.24
C GLU A 16 -10.16 8.42 3.85
N THR A 17 -9.97 8.53 5.17
CA THR A 17 -9.88 9.80 5.90
C THR A 17 -8.68 10.62 5.45
N GLN A 18 -7.50 9.99 5.34
CA GLN A 18 -6.29 10.66 4.85
C GLN A 18 -6.45 11.17 3.41
N ILE A 19 -7.08 10.38 2.54
CA ILE A 19 -7.37 10.75 1.16
C ILE A 19 -8.35 11.93 1.10
N ALA A 20 -9.40 11.92 1.93
CA ALA A 20 -10.35 13.01 2.04
C ALA A 20 -9.70 14.32 2.48
N PHE A 21 -8.72 14.29 3.40
CA PHE A 21 -7.95 15.49 3.77
C PHE A 21 -7.18 16.07 2.59
N VAL A 22 -6.55 15.22 1.77
CA VAL A 22 -5.85 15.67 0.56
C VAL A 22 -6.84 16.26 -0.45
N GLY A 23 -7.98 15.59 -0.69
CA GLY A 23 -9.04 16.07 -1.60
C GLY A 23 -9.67 17.40 -1.16
N ALA A 24 -9.72 17.65 0.15
CA ALA A 24 -10.16 18.91 0.75
C ALA A 24 -9.08 20.01 0.75
N GLY A 25 -7.87 19.74 0.21
CA GLY A 25 -6.78 20.71 0.14
C GLY A 25 -6.01 20.90 1.44
N LEU A 26 -6.14 20.00 2.42
CA LEU A 26 -5.46 20.10 3.72
C LEU A 26 -3.97 19.67 3.69
N GLY A 27 -3.47 19.23 2.53
CA GLY A 27 -2.05 18.95 2.32
C GLY A 27 -1.77 17.79 1.38
N VAL A 28 -0.66 17.10 1.63
CA VAL A 28 -0.24 15.89 0.90
C VAL A 28 -0.05 14.74 1.87
N GLY A 29 -0.23 13.51 1.39
CA GLY A 29 -0.08 12.30 2.20
C GLY A 29 0.74 11.22 1.49
N LEU A 30 1.37 10.35 2.28
CA LEU A 30 2.00 9.13 1.78
C LEU A 30 0.98 7.99 1.83
N LEU A 31 0.82 7.27 0.71
CA LEU A 31 -0.14 6.18 0.60
C LEU A 31 0.59 4.89 0.15
N PRO A 32 0.50 3.77 0.89
CA PRO A 32 1.08 2.50 0.47
C PRO A 32 0.55 2.05 -0.88
N ARG A 33 1.38 1.40 -1.71
CA ARG A 33 1.01 0.98 -3.08
C ARG A 33 -0.32 0.21 -3.17
N LEU A 34 -0.65 -0.58 -2.15
CA LEU A 34 -1.85 -1.42 -2.11
C LEU A 34 -3.11 -0.73 -1.56
N ALA A 35 -3.00 0.47 -0.98
CA ALA A 35 -4.19 1.16 -0.54
C ALA A 35 -4.96 1.68 -1.78
N PRO A 36 -6.27 1.41 -1.86
CA PRO A 36 -7.10 1.85 -2.96
C PRO A 36 -7.26 3.37 -2.87
N LEU A 37 -7.34 4.04 -4.03
CA LEU A 37 -7.69 5.45 -4.07
C LEU A 37 -9.22 5.65 -4.11
N ARG A 38 -9.95 4.66 -4.65
CA ARG A 38 -11.40 4.72 -4.96
C ARG A 38 -11.73 6.03 -5.72
N SER A 39 -13.01 6.40 -5.81
CA SER A 39 -13.48 7.62 -6.47
C SER A 39 -13.14 8.91 -5.69
N ALA A 40 -11.88 9.05 -5.24
CA ALA A 40 -11.42 10.23 -4.52
C ALA A 40 -11.41 11.44 -5.43
N GLU A 41 -12.29 12.40 -5.14
CA GLU A 41 -12.35 13.66 -5.85
C GLU A 41 -11.14 14.53 -5.51
N ASN A 42 -10.59 15.22 -6.52
CA ASN A 42 -9.51 16.19 -6.35
C ASN A 42 -8.19 15.62 -5.77
N VAL A 43 -7.93 14.32 -5.94
CA VAL A 43 -6.68 13.68 -5.51
C VAL A 43 -5.96 13.06 -6.70
N ILE A 44 -4.66 13.34 -6.82
CA ILE A 44 -3.78 12.66 -7.78
C ILE A 44 -2.73 11.83 -7.03
N ARG A 45 -2.44 10.63 -7.54
CA ARG A 45 -1.45 9.73 -6.96
C ARG A 45 -0.13 9.81 -7.73
N LEU A 46 0.93 10.24 -7.05
CA LEU A 46 2.28 10.33 -7.62
C LEU A 46 3.16 9.15 -7.19
N ARG A 47 3.93 8.59 -8.13
CA ARG A 47 4.89 7.53 -7.83
C ARG A 47 6.17 8.12 -7.24
N LEU A 48 6.57 7.65 -6.06
CA LEU A 48 7.88 7.97 -5.49
C LEU A 48 8.99 7.16 -6.15
N THR A 49 10.07 7.83 -6.53
CA THR A 49 11.25 7.26 -7.22
C THR A 49 12.54 7.56 -6.44
N GLY A 50 13.66 6.98 -6.88
CA GLY A 50 14.97 7.20 -6.24
C GLY A 50 15.31 6.28 -5.06
N ARG A 51 16.54 6.40 -4.56
CA ARG A 51 17.15 5.52 -3.54
C ARG A 51 16.49 5.60 -2.16
N GLY A 52 15.77 6.67 -1.85
CA GLY A 52 15.12 6.90 -0.55
C GLY A 52 13.63 6.59 -0.50
N ARG A 53 13.06 5.94 -1.53
CA ARG A 53 11.61 5.68 -1.57
C ARG A 53 11.20 4.76 -0.40
N PRO A 54 10.16 5.12 0.37
CA PRO A 54 9.61 4.23 1.40
C PRO A 54 9.15 2.92 0.77
N ALA A 55 9.47 1.79 1.42
CA ALA A 55 9.04 0.47 1.01
C ALA A 55 8.36 -0.24 2.17
N ARG A 56 7.25 -0.93 1.87
CA ARG A 56 6.55 -1.80 2.82
C ARG A 56 6.85 -3.25 2.46
N ARG A 57 7.36 -4.03 3.41
CA ARG A 57 7.49 -5.50 3.27
C ARG A 57 6.21 -6.16 3.73
N ILE A 58 5.63 -7.01 2.89
CA ILE A 58 4.45 -7.82 3.20
C ILE A 58 4.90 -9.27 3.22
N VAL A 59 4.52 -10.00 4.26
CA VAL A 59 4.86 -11.42 4.44
C VAL A 59 3.59 -12.21 4.71
N ALA A 60 3.51 -13.40 4.12
CA ALA A 60 2.55 -14.41 4.53
C ALA A 60 3.24 -15.32 5.55
N ALA A 61 2.59 -15.58 6.68
CA ALA A 61 3.11 -16.41 7.75
C ALA A 61 2.09 -17.48 8.11
N VAL A 62 2.57 -18.66 8.46
CA VAL A 62 1.76 -19.80 8.89
C VAL A 62 2.30 -20.36 10.19
N ARG A 63 1.46 -21.09 10.92
CA ARG A 63 1.88 -21.78 12.14
C ARG A 63 2.96 -22.81 11.80
N ARG A 64 3.97 -22.97 12.67
CA ARG A 64 4.97 -24.02 12.52
C ARG A 64 4.29 -25.39 12.44
N GLY A 65 4.71 -26.22 11.48
CA GLY A 65 4.16 -27.56 11.26
C GLY A 65 2.90 -27.62 10.40
N SER A 66 2.26 -26.49 10.06
CA SER A 66 1.05 -26.49 9.22
C SER A 66 1.34 -26.35 7.72
N ILE A 67 2.61 -26.19 7.33
CA ILE A 67 3.00 -25.91 5.94
C ILE A 67 2.66 -27.04 4.97
N THR A 68 2.46 -28.27 5.45
CA THR A 68 2.09 -29.43 4.63
C THR A 68 0.59 -29.54 4.36
N SER A 69 -0.24 -28.71 5.00
CA SER A 69 -1.68 -28.68 4.71
C SER A 69 -1.91 -28.24 3.26
N PRO A 70 -2.69 -29.00 2.45
CA PRO A 70 -2.96 -28.64 1.06
C PRO A 70 -3.59 -27.25 0.91
N LEU A 71 -4.56 -26.91 1.78
CA LEU A 71 -5.21 -25.60 1.77
C LEU A 71 -4.22 -24.46 2.03
N ILE A 72 -3.25 -24.67 2.92
CA ILE A 72 -2.22 -23.67 3.22
C ILE A 72 -1.25 -23.52 2.05
N GLN A 73 -0.79 -24.61 1.46
CA GLN A 73 0.07 -24.59 0.28
C GLN A 73 -0.60 -23.82 -0.87
N GLU A 74 -1.86 -24.15 -1.16
CA GLU A 74 -2.64 -23.51 -2.21
C GLU A 74 -2.85 -22.01 -1.94
N SER A 75 -3.25 -21.66 -0.72
CA SER A 75 -3.43 -20.25 -0.31
C SER A 75 -2.13 -19.45 -0.45
N LEU A 76 -0.99 -20.01 -0.03
CA LEU A 76 0.31 -19.36 -0.18
C LEU A 76 0.72 -19.23 -1.66
N GLY A 77 0.38 -20.21 -2.50
CA GLY A 77 0.55 -20.14 -3.95
C GLY A 77 -0.24 -19.00 -4.58
N ILE A 78 -1.53 -18.87 -4.23
CA ILE A 78 -2.39 -17.78 -4.70
C ILE A 78 -1.86 -16.42 -4.25
N LEU A 79 -1.45 -16.29 -2.99
CA LEU A 79 -0.85 -15.06 -2.46
C LEU A 79 0.45 -14.70 -3.20
N ARG A 80 1.28 -15.69 -3.54
CA ARG A 80 2.52 -15.47 -4.32
C ARG A 80 2.22 -14.94 -5.71
N VAL A 81 1.33 -15.62 -6.45
CA VAL A 81 0.93 -15.20 -7.81
C VAL A 81 0.35 -13.78 -7.80
N SER A 82 -0.49 -13.47 -6.80
CA SER A 82 -1.07 -12.14 -6.64
C SER A 82 0.00 -11.08 -6.35
N ALA A 83 0.95 -11.39 -5.47
CA ALA A 83 2.06 -10.49 -5.17
C ALA A 83 2.93 -10.22 -6.40
N ASP A 84 3.24 -11.25 -7.20
CA ASP A 84 4.04 -11.13 -8.41
C ASP A 84 3.32 -10.25 -9.46
N ARG A 85 2.00 -10.43 -9.64
CA ARG A 85 1.17 -9.56 -10.50
C ARG A 85 1.24 -8.09 -10.07
N ILE A 86 1.09 -7.82 -8.77
CA ILE A 86 1.17 -6.45 -8.23
C ILE A 86 2.61 -5.91 -8.35
N LEU A 87 3.65 -6.74 -8.27
CA LEU A 87 5.02 -6.29 -8.49
C LEU A 87 5.28 -5.93 -9.95
N ALA A 88 4.70 -6.68 -10.90
CA ALA A 88 4.81 -6.43 -12.33
C ALA A 88 4.07 -5.16 -12.79
N GLY A 89 2.94 -4.82 -12.17
CA GLY A 89 2.12 -3.65 -12.53
C GLY A 89 1.32 -3.08 -11.37
N ARG A 90 0.88 -1.83 -11.49
CA ARG A 90 -0.02 -1.24 -10.47
C ARG A 90 -1.37 -1.99 -10.53
N PRO A 91 -1.90 -2.49 -9.40
CA PRO A 91 -3.28 -2.98 -9.38
C PRO A 91 -4.22 -1.83 -9.77
N GLU A 92 -5.27 -2.13 -10.52
CA GLU A 92 -6.32 -1.16 -10.83
C GLU A 92 -6.97 -0.67 -9.53
N ASP A 93 -7.50 0.56 -9.55
CA ASP A 93 -8.05 1.20 -8.35
C ASP A 93 -9.42 0.62 -7.91
N ASP A 94 -9.90 -0.41 -8.61
CA ASP A 94 -11.24 -1.00 -8.48
C ASP A 94 -11.35 -2.18 -7.48
N LEU A 95 -10.31 -2.44 -6.68
CA LEU A 95 -10.41 -3.35 -5.52
C LEU A 95 -11.02 -2.62 -4.30
#